data_AF-A0A194XN66-F1
#
_entry.id   AF-A0A194XN66-F1
#
_cell.length_a   1.000
_cell.length_b   1.000
_cell.length_c   1.000
_cell.angle_alpha   90.00
_cell.angle_beta   90.00
_cell.angle_gamma   90.00
#
_symmetry.space_group_name_H-M   'P 1'
#
loop_
_entity.id
_entity.type
_entity.pdbx_description
1 polymer ?
#
loop_
_entity_poly.entity_id
_entity_poly.type
_entity_poly.pdbx_seq_one_letter_code
_entity_poly.pdbx_strand_id
1 'polypeptide(L)'
;MRLVKIDSALVAANEENYNSYFHTEAEAPGESIPSEVPQSFKRWLPLIAKSQNISLEQIQITNITSKQARFILEAAQSSLHTREPNRLYAEELAELALSFNTLNFTLKGLFLRLDACSAKDGVRGISPLRTAEEIVLRITTSHRATNSILRCLESGDEAFELFFLPFNEHMRTENEYRVFCAPPEGKITAVSQYRWHKPNFFSARPADEISRAMERIMNGAQEVHGNILDEVKGGNGGEMDKLLLQQGFTFDVMFDEESEECKLIELNSFGVRSGCGSCLFHWLRDWDALYGRPKDGGGEVEIEFRISV
;
A
#
# COMPACT_ATOMS: atom_id res chain seq x y z
N MET A 1 -24.24 1.18 4.62
CA MET A 1 -22.99 0.39 4.56
C MET A 1 -23.31 -0.93 5.20
N ARG A 2 -23.04 -2.03 4.51
CA ARG A 2 -23.30 -3.38 4.98
C ARG A 2 -22.04 -3.95 5.60
N LEU A 3 -22.06 -4.18 6.91
CA LEU A 3 -20.99 -4.90 7.58
C LEU A 3 -21.15 -6.41 7.32
N VAL A 4 -20.16 -7.01 6.66
CA VAL A 4 -20.08 -8.44 6.36
C VAL A 4 -19.00 -9.06 7.23
N LYS A 5 -19.41 -9.92 8.16
CA LYS A 5 -18.51 -10.68 9.04
C LYS A 5 -18.32 -12.07 8.45
N ILE A 6 -17.09 -12.43 8.13
CA ILE A 6 -16.71 -13.70 7.51
C ILE A 6 -16.03 -14.56 8.58
N ASP A 7 -16.43 -15.82 8.72
CA ASP A 7 -15.75 -16.75 9.64
C ASP A 7 -14.29 -16.94 9.19
N SER A 8 -13.33 -16.66 10.08
CA SER A 8 -11.91 -16.80 9.81
C SER A 8 -11.50 -18.22 9.42
N ALA A 9 -12.21 -19.24 9.91
CA ALA A 9 -11.99 -20.63 9.50
C ALA A 9 -12.40 -20.86 8.04
N LEU A 10 -13.45 -20.19 7.56
CA LEU A 10 -13.84 -20.25 6.14
C LEU A 10 -12.83 -19.52 5.25
N VAL A 11 -12.27 -18.40 5.72
CA VAL A 11 -11.20 -17.70 4.99
C VAL A 11 -9.98 -18.61 4.81
N ALA A 12 -9.52 -19.25 5.90
CA ALA A 12 -8.39 -20.17 5.86
C ALA A 12 -8.65 -21.43 5.02
N ALA A 13 -9.91 -21.90 4.98
CA ALA A 13 -10.27 -23.08 4.20
C ALA A 13 -10.44 -22.82 2.69
N ASN A 14 -10.57 -21.55 2.28
CA ASN A 14 -10.86 -21.15 0.91
C ASN A 14 -10.03 -19.92 0.49
N GLU A 15 -8.72 -19.93 0.75
CA GLU A 15 -7.83 -18.79 0.51
C GLU A 15 -7.87 -18.30 -0.94
N GLU A 16 -8.14 -19.18 -1.90
CA GLU A 16 -8.26 -18.86 -3.33
C GLU A 16 -9.46 -17.96 -3.66
N ASN A 17 -10.41 -17.81 -2.74
CA ASN A 17 -11.57 -16.94 -2.87
C ASN A 17 -11.32 -15.52 -2.36
N TYR A 18 -10.09 -15.21 -1.96
CA TYR A 18 -9.73 -13.94 -1.34
C TYR A 18 -8.41 -13.41 -1.91
N ASN A 19 -8.25 -12.10 -1.84
CA ASN A 19 -7.02 -11.38 -2.16
C ASN A 19 -6.42 -11.72 -3.52
N SER A 20 -7.28 -11.90 -4.53
CA SER A 20 -6.84 -12.09 -5.92
C SER A 20 -6.24 -10.80 -6.47
N TYR A 21 -5.37 -10.93 -7.49
CA TYR A 21 -4.70 -9.85 -8.21
C TYR A 21 -4.05 -10.40 -9.49
N PHE A 22 -3.56 -9.53 -10.39
CA PHE A 22 -2.87 -9.89 -11.65
C PHE A 22 -3.65 -10.88 -12.55
N HIS A 23 -4.98 -10.75 -12.65
CA HIS A 23 -5.73 -11.58 -13.59
C HIS A 23 -5.34 -11.29 -15.05
N THR A 24 -5.36 -12.34 -15.85
CA THR A 24 -4.99 -12.30 -17.27
C THR A 24 -6.12 -11.75 -18.14
N GLU A 25 -5.81 -11.37 -19.39
CA GLU A 25 -6.83 -11.01 -20.40
C GLU A 25 -7.84 -12.15 -20.63
N ALA A 26 -7.39 -13.41 -20.52
CA ALA A 26 -8.28 -14.55 -20.69
C ALA A 26 -9.29 -14.70 -19.54
N GLU A 27 -8.90 -14.30 -18.33
CA GLU A 27 -9.75 -14.35 -17.13
C GLU A 27 -10.68 -13.12 -17.02
N ALA A 28 -10.22 -11.96 -17.50
CA ALA A 28 -10.98 -10.70 -17.50
C ALA A 28 -10.91 -10.01 -18.89
N PRO A 29 -11.63 -10.53 -19.90
CA PRO A 29 -11.57 -9.98 -21.25
C PRO A 29 -12.10 -8.56 -21.35
N GLY A 30 -11.37 -7.68 -22.05
CA GLY A 30 -11.76 -6.29 -22.28
C GLY A 30 -11.39 -5.31 -21.17
N GLU A 31 -10.83 -5.81 -20.07
CA GLU A 31 -10.35 -4.98 -18.96
C GLU A 31 -8.89 -4.56 -19.23
N SER A 32 -8.54 -3.31 -18.97
CA SER A 32 -7.17 -2.81 -19.17
C SER A 32 -6.29 -3.07 -17.95
N ILE A 33 -4.96 -3.09 -18.17
CA ILE A 33 -4.01 -2.99 -17.06
C ILE A 33 -3.94 -1.50 -16.67
N PRO A 34 -4.30 -1.12 -15.43
CA PRO A 34 -4.26 0.28 -15.00
C PRO A 34 -2.83 0.78 -14.89
N SER A 35 -2.66 2.09 -15.01
CA SER A 35 -1.37 2.75 -14.74
C SER A 35 -1.21 2.99 -13.24
N GLU A 36 -0.01 2.77 -12.71
CA GLU A 36 0.35 3.08 -11.30
C GLU A 36 0.79 4.55 -11.13
N VAL A 37 1.08 5.26 -12.24
CA VAL A 37 1.66 6.61 -12.20
C VAL A 37 0.77 7.60 -11.42
N PRO A 38 -0.58 7.59 -11.56
CA PRO A 38 -1.44 8.47 -10.78
C PRO A 38 -1.39 8.26 -9.27
N GLN A 39 -0.99 7.08 -8.81
CA GLN A 39 -0.93 6.67 -7.41
C GLN A 39 0.49 6.75 -6.82
N SER A 40 1.46 7.29 -7.58
CA SER A 40 2.85 7.51 -7.13
C SER A 40 2.89 8.07 -5.70
N PHE A 41 3.66 7.42 -4.83
CA PHE A 41 3.77 7.80 -3.43
C PHE A 41 4.25 9.24 -3.28
N LYS A 42 5.22 9.67 -4.10
CA LYS A 42 5.74 11.04 -4.12
C LYS A 42 4.63 12.08 -4.28
N ARG A 43 3.70 11.84 -5.20
CA ARG A 43 2.57 12.73 -5.47
C ARG A 43 1.69 12.90 -4.23
N TRP A 44 1.41 11.80 -3.55
CA TRP A 44 0.48 11.76 -2.41
C TRP A 44 1.15 12.02 -1.06
N LEU A 45 2.49 12.13 -1.04
CA LEU A 45 3.27 12.33 0.17
C LEU A 45 2.81 13.51 1.04
N PRO A 46 2.44 14.69 0.49
CA PRO A 46 1.94 15.80 1.31
C PRO A 46 0.66 15.44 2.07
N LEU A 47 -0.30 14.77 1.41
CA LEU A 47 -1.55 14.36 2.04
C LEU A 47 -1.33 13.23 3.05
N ILE A 48 -0.49 12.24 2.70
CA ILE A 48 -0.10 11.15 3.60
C ILE A 48 0.53 11.73 4.88
N ALA A 49 1.53 12.59 4.74
CA ALA A 49 2.22 13.22 5.85
C ALA A 49 1.26 14.04 6.74
N LYS A 50 0.39 14.85 6.11
CA LYS A 50 -0.64 15.61 6.82
C LYS A 50 -1.58 14.71 7.61
N SER A 51 -2.11 13.65 7.00
CA SER A 51 -3.03 12.71 7.65
C SER A 51 -2.40 11.99 8.84
N GLN A 52 -1.08 11.83 8.83
CA GLN A 52 -0.32 11.16 9.89
C GLN A 52 0.27 12.13 10.92
N ASN A 53 -0.03 13.43 10.81
CA ASN A 53 0.58 14.48 11.63
C ASN A 53 2.11 14.47 11.59
N ILE A 54 2.69 14.17 10.42
CA ILE A 54 4.13 14.20 10.17
C ILE A 54 4.46 15.50 9.43
N SER A 55 5.42 16.28 9.96
CA SER A 55 5.94 17.43 9.23
C SER A 55 6.76 16.95 8.03
N LEU A 56 6.58 17.58 6.86
CA LEU A 56 7.36 17.27 5.66
C LEU A 56 8.87 17.41 5.88
N GLU A 57 9.31 18.29 6.78
CA GLU A 57 10.72 18.46 7.15
C GLU A 57 11.32 17.24 7.87
N GLN A 58 10.48 16.39 8.45
CA GLN A 58 10.91 15.14 9.10
C GLN A 58 11.06 13.99 8.11
N ILE A 59 10.56 14.15 6.88
CA ILE A 59 10.66 13.15 5.83
C ILE A 59 11.92 13.43 5.03
N GLN A 60 12.80 12.44 5.00
CA GLN A 60 14.10 12.55 4.34
C GLN A 60 14.04 11.83 3.00
N ILE A 61 14.53 12.48 1.95
CA ILE A 61 14.56 11.91 0.60
C ILE A 61 16.02 11.87 0.16
N THR A 62 16.45 10.71 -0.30
CA THR A 62 17.75 10.54 -0.96
C THR A 62 17.56 9.82 -2.28
N ASN A 63 18.58 9.88 -3.13
CA ASN A 63 18.55 9.24 -4.43
C ASN A 63 19.65 8.20 -4.52
N ILE A 64 19.33 7.08 -5.14
CA ILE A 64 20.35 6.18 -5.70
C ILE A 64 20.42 6.40 -7.21
N THR A 65 21.60 6.22 -7.78
CA THR A 65 21.86 6.33 -9.23
C THR A 65 21.58 5.01 -9.94
N SER A 66 21.45 5.03 -11.28
CA SER A 66 21.42 3.81 -12.12
C SER A 66 22.54 2.83 -11.82
N LYS A 67 23.75 3.33 -11.54
CA LYS A 67 24.90 2.48 -11.20
C LYS A 67 24.70 1.78 -9.86
N GLN A 68 24.28 2.52 -8.83
CA GLN A 68 23.97 1.95 -7.51
C GLN A 68 22.79 0.98 -7.56
N ALA A 69 21.74 1.31 -8.33
CA ALA A 69 20.59 0.45 -8.56
C ALA A 69 21.01 -0.91 -9.17
N ARG A 70 21.88 -0.91 -10.19
CA ARG A 70 22.42 -2.15 -10.78
C ARG A 70 23.21 -2.97 -9.75
N PHE A 71 24.06 -2.34 -8.93
CA PHE A 71 24.78 -3.05 -7.86
C PHE A 71 23.85 -3.65 -6.81
N ILE A 72 22.78 -2.94 -6.43
CA ILE A 72 21.75 -3.47 -5.53
C ILE A 72 21.14 -4.74 -6.13
N LEU A 73 20.79 -4.74 -7.43
CA LEU A 73 20.21 -5.91 -8.09
C LEU A 73 21.20 -7.09 -8.15
N GLU A 74 22.46 -6.84 -8.47
CA GLU A 74 23.51 -7.85 -8.48
C GLU A 74 23.74 -8.47 -7.10
N ALA A 75 23.87 -7.64 -6.06
CA ALA A 75 23.99 -8.10 -4.69
C ALA A 75 22.75 -8.87 -4.22
N ALA A 76 21.56 -8.46 -4.66
CA ALA A 76 20.30 -9.09 -4.27
C ALA A 76 20.13 -10.53 -4.76
N GLN A 77 20.77 -10.93 -5.87
CA GLN A 77 20.66 -12.30 -6.41
C GLN A 77 20.94 -13.37 -5.36
N SER A 78 21.99 -13.18 -4.55
CA SER A 78 22.30 -14.05 -3.41
C SER A 78 21.53 -13.63 -2.15
N SER A 79 21.49 -12.33 -1.86
CA SER A 79 20.97 -11.79 -0.59
C SER A 79 19.48 -12.09 -0.36
N LEU A 80 18.67 -12.13 -1.43
CA LEU A 80 17.25 -12.51 -1.33
C LEU A 80 17.05 -13.90 -0.72
N HIS A 81 17.92 -14.84 -1.06
CA HIS A 81 17.87 -16.22 -0.59
C HIS A 81 18.56 -16.39 0.77
N THR A 82 19.75 -15.82 0.92
CA THR A 82 20.56 -16.00 2.14
C THR A 82 20.09 -15.15 3.30
N ARG A 83 19.35 -14.06 3.03
CA ARG A 83 18.94 -13.07 4.04
C ARG A 83 20.15 -12.40 4.72
N GLU A 84 21.29 -12.39 4.05
CA GLU A 84 22.55 -11.76 4.48
C GLU A 84 23.10 -10.89 3.34
N PRO A 85 23.94 -9.87 3.62
CA PRO A 85 24.64 -9.14 2.56
C PRO A 85 25.51 -10.06 1.72
N ASN A 86 25.47 -9.90 0.39
CA ASN A 86 26.32 -10.65 -0.52
C ASN A 86 27.80 -10.27 -0.32
N ARG A 87 28.59 -11.21 0.20
CA ARG A 87 30.01 -11.00 0.53
C ARG A 87 30.90 -10.69 -0.68
N LEU A 88 30.49 -11.09 -1.89
CA LEU A 88 31.21 -10.76 -3.12
C LEU A 88 31.20 -9.26 -3.39
N TYR A 89 30.16 -8.55 -2.93
CA TYR A 89 29.95 -7.12 -3.14
C TYR A 89 30.15 -6.32 -1.84
N ALA A 90 30.91 -6.84 -0.87
CA ALA A 90 30.98 -6.24 0.47
C ALA A 90 31.53 -4.80 0.45
N GLU A 91 32.52 -4.52 -0.41
CA GLU A 91 33.12 -3.20 -0.54
C GLU A 91 32.14 -2.21 -1.20
N GLU A 92 31.48 -2.62 -2.29
CA GLU A 92 30.50 -1.82 -3.01
C GLU A 92 29.25 -1.54 -2.16
N LEU A 93 28.81 -2.51 -1.35
CA LEU A 93 27.70 -2.33 -0.42
C LEU A 93 28.07 -1.39 0.73
N ALA A 94 29.32 -1.42 1.20
CA ALA A 94 29.81 -0.46 2.17
C ALA A 94 29.91 0.95 1.57
N GLU A 95 30.35 1.10 0.32
CA GLU A 95 30.35 2.37 -0.40
C GLU A 95 28.92 2.90 -0.62
N LEU A 96 27.98 2.02 -0.97
CA LEU A 96 26.57 2.37 -1.08
C LEU A 96 26.02 2.89 0.26
N ALA A 97 26.39 2.27 1.38
CA ALA A 97 25.96 2.72 2.71
C ALA A 97 26.36 4.18 2.99
N LEU A 98 27.51 4.65 2.46
CA LEU A 98 27.94 6.04 2.61
C LEU A 98 26.94 7.04 2.00
N SER A 99 26.16 6.63 1.00
CA SER A 99 25.11 7.46 0.38
C SER A 99 23.94 7.75 1.32
N PHE A 100 23.87 7.06 2.46
CA PHE A 100 22.85 7.23 3.49
C PHE A 100 23.37 7.90 4.77
N ASN A 101 24.66 8.27 4.83
CA ASN A 101 25.25 8.89 6.02
C ASN A 101 24.71 10.30 6.33
N THR A 102 24.09 10.95 5.35
CA THR A 102 23.42 12.25 5.54
C THR A 102 22.05 12.11 6.20
N LEU A 103 21.52 10.88 6.35
CA LEU A 103 20.25 10.66 7.01
C LEU A 103 20.38 10.88 8.52
N ASN A 104 19.42 11.62 9.07
CA ASN A 104 19.21 11.77 10.49
C ASN A 104 18.43 10.56 11.04
N PHE A 105 19.15 9.64 11.67
CA PHE A 105 18.56 8.50 12.37
C PHE A 105 18.09 8.91 13.77
N THR A 106 16.79 9.14 13.92
CA THR A 106 16.19 9.43 15.23
C THR A 106 16.22 8.20 16.15
N LEU A 107 16.01 8.38 17.46
CA LEU A 107 15.90 7.26 18.41
C LEU A 107 14.79 6.26 18.04
N LYS A 108 13.68 6.77 17.49
CA LYS A 108 12.57 5.95 17.00
C LYS A 108 12.94 5.19 15.72
N GLY A 109 13.91 5.69 14.96
CA GLY A 109 14.37 5.16 13.69
C GLY A 109 13.52 5.62 12.51
N LEU A 110 13.82 5.06 11.33
CA LEU A 110 13.20 5.41 10.06
C LEU A 110 12.44 4.24 9.44
N PHE A 111 11.42 4.56 8.67
CA PHE A 111 10.71 3.65 7.78
C PHE A 111 11.09 3.96 6.33
N LEU A 112 11.64 2.97 5.62
CA LEU A 112 12.07 3.08 4.23
C LEU A 112 10.94 2.70 3.28
N ARG A 113 10.77 3.53 2.25
CA ARG A 113 9.89 3.26 1.11
C ARG A 113 10.53 3.72 -0.22
N LEU A 114 10.27 2.95 -1.27
CA LEU A 114 10.41 3.35 -2.68
C LEU A 114 9.05 3.84 -3.18
N ASP A 115 9.02 4.58 -4.29
CA ASP A 115 7.75 5.14 -4.79
C ASP A 115 6.62 4.09 -4.91
N ALA A 116 6.91 2.97 -5.58
CA ALA A 116 5.93 1.91 -5.80
C ALA A 116 5.73 0.96 -4.60
N CYS A 117 6.64 0.92 -3.62
CA CYS A 117 6.55 -0.06 -2.54
C CYS A 117 7.41 0.23 -1.31
N SER A 118 6.99 -0.28 -0.15
CA SER A 118 7.88 -0.43 1.01
C SER A 118 8.72 -1.71 0.94
N ALA A 119 9.95 -1.68 1.44
CA ALA A 119 10.86 -2.83 1.43
C ALA A 119 10.58 -3.83 2.60
N LYS A 120 9.31 -3.95 3.02
CA LYS A 120 8.93 -4.63 4.29
C LYS A 120 9.08 -6.16 4.30
N ASP A 121 9.30 -6.78 3.15
CA ASP A 121 9.65 -8.19 2.99
C ASP A 121 11.17 -8.45 3.15
N GLY A 122 11.99 -7.39 3.18
CA GLY A 122 13.42 -7.48 3.46
C GLY A 122 13.74 -7.90 4.90
N VAL A 123 15.03 -8.13 5.16
CA VAL A 123 15.54 -8.52 6.49
C VAL A 123 15.26 -7.42 7.50
N ARG A 124 14.78 -7.80 8.69
CA ARG A 124 14.23 -6.92 9.73
C ARG A 124 12.87 -6.29 9.39
N GLY A 125 12.28 -6.61 8.23
CA GLY A 125 10.84 -6.55 7.97
C GLY A 125 10.18 -5.18 8.15
N ILE A 126 9.47 -4.99 9.27
CA ILE A 126 8.83 -3.73 9.65
C ILE A 126 9.56 -3.02 10.80
N SER A 127 10.74 -3.49 11.18
CA SER A 127 11.51 -2.89 12.28
C SER A 127 12.11 -1.55 11.84
N PRO A 128 12.25 -0.59 12.77
CA PRO A 128 12.88 0.70 12.50
C PRO A 128 14.31 0.54 12.01
N LEU A 129 14.68 1.39 11.06
CA LEU A 129 16.04 1.53 10.53
C LEU A 129 16.80 2.58 11.34
N ARG A 130 18.00 2.24 11.80
CA ARG A 130 18.86 3.05 12.67
C ARG A 130 20.26 3.27 12.12
N THR A 131 20.64 2.58 11.05
CA THR A 131 21.94 2.76 10.39
C THR A 131 21.82 2.61 8.88
N ALA A 132 22.84 3.08 8.16
CA ALA A 132 22.95 2.96 6.71
C ALA A 132 23.05 1.49 6.25
N GLU A 133 23.75 0.65 7.00
CA GLU A 133 23.92 -0.77 6.71
C GLU A 133 22.58 -1.51 6.81
N GLU A 134 21.72 -1.10 7.74
CA GLU A 134 20.37 -1.66 7.85
C GLU A 134 19.51 -1.33 6.61
N ILE A 135 19.70 -0.14 6.02
CA ILE A 135 19.02 0.26 4.77
C ILE A 135 19.50 -0.63 3.63
N VAL A 136 20.81 -0.76 3.45
CA VAL A 136 21.42 -1.59 2.40
C VAL A 136 20.96 -3.05 2.53
N LEU A 137 21.00 -3.59 3.73
CA LEU A 137 20.51 -4.94 4.02
C LEU A 137 19.02 -5.08 3.70
N ARG A 138 18.18 -4.13 4.11
CA ARG A 138 16.72 -4.16 3.85
C ARG A 138 16.42 -4.15 2.35
N ILE A 139 17.07 -3.26 1.59
CA ILE A 139 16.82 -3.11 0.14
C ILE A 139 17.31 -4.35 -0.62
N THR A 140 18.53 -4.83 -0.35
CA THR A 140 19.12 -5.98 -1.07
C THR A 140 18.45 -7.31 -0.77
N THR A 141 17.64 -7.39 0.28
CA THR A 141 16.94 -8.63 0.69
C THR A 141 15.43 -8.55 0.51
N SER A 142 14.91 -7.50 -0.15
CA SER A 142 13.48 -7.29 -0.42
C SER A 142 13.16 -7.56 -1.88
N HIS A 143 12.29 -8.54 -2.16
CA HIS A 143 11.79 -8.80 -3.51
C HIS A 143 11.00 -7.62 -4.06
N ARG A 144 10.23 -6.93 -3.19
CA ARG A 144 9.48 -5.73 -3.58
C ARG A 144 10.41 -4.62 -4.07
N ALA A 145 11.45 -4.31 -3.29
CA ALA A 145 12.41 -3.27 -3.64
C ALA A 145 13.17 -3.63 -4.93
N THR A 146 13.64 -4.88 -5.07
CA THR A 146 14.38 -5.30 -6.27
C THR A 146 13.50 -5.25 -7.52
N ASN A 147 12.24 -5.67 -7.44
CA ASN A 147 11.31 -5.60 -8.57
C ASN A 147 10.99 -4.15 -8.95
N SER A 148 10.85 -3.26 -7.96
CA SER A 148 10.64 -1.83 -8.21
C SER A 148 11.85 -1.20 -8.90
N ILE A 149 13.07 -1.48 -8.42
CA ILE A 149 14.31 -0.96 -9.01
C ILE A 149 14.49 -1.48 -10.44
N LEU A 150 14.25 -2.78 -10.68
CA LEU A 150 14.34 -3.37 -12.01
C LEU A 150 13.42 -2.67 -13.01
N ARG A 151 12.15 -2.46 -12.65
CA ARG A 151 11.16 -1.79 -13.52
C ARG A 151 11.55 -0.35 -13.87
N CYS A 152 12.03 0.41 -12.89
CA CYS A 152 12.52 1.76 -13.12
C CYS A 152 13.76 1.77 -14.04
N LEU A 153 14.70 0.83 -13.87
CA LEU A 153 15.84 0.68 -14.79
C LEU A 153 15.40 0.31 -16.21
N GLU A 154 14.41 -0.57 -16.36
CA GLU A 154 13.83 -0.96 -17.66
C GLU A 154 13.10 0.21 -18.34
N SER A 155 12.56 1.14 -17.54
CA SER A 155 11.89 2.35 -18.01
C SER A 155 12.87 3.46 -18.42
N GLY A 156 14.17 3.29 -18.13
CA GLY A 156 15.21 4.27 -18.44
C GLY A 156 15.39 5.35 -17.37
N ASP A 157 14.92 5.13 -16.14
CA ASP A 157 15.10 6.07 -15.04
C ASP A 157 16.58 6.14 -14.63
N GLU A 158 17.09 7.37 -14.44
CA GLU A 158 18.51 7.59 -14.10
C GLU A 158 18.78 7.78 -12.60
N ALA A 159 17.74 8.08 -11.84
CA ALA A 159 17.78 8.29 -10.40
C ALA A 159 16.50 7.76 -9.75
N PHE A 160 16.64 7.16 -8.56
CA PHE A 160 15.55 6.48 -7.86
C PHE A 160 15.43 7.07 -6.46
N GLU A 161 14.29 7.71 -6.19
CA GLU A 161 14.01 8.33 -4.90
C GLU A 161 13.69 7.26 -3.85
N LEU A 162 14.35 7.40 -2.70
CA LEU A 162 14.08 6.64 -1.49
C LEU A 162 13.55 7.60 -0.43
N PHE A 163 12.39 7.26 0.11
CA PHE A 163 11.69 8.04 1.13
C PHE A 163 11.91 7.41 2.50
N PHE A 164 12.32 8.23 3.46
CA PHE A 164 12.55 7.85 4.84
C PHE A 164 11.64 8.66 5.74
N LEU A 165 10.59 7.99 6.23
CA LEU A 165 9.62 8.58 7.16
C LEU A 165 10.05 8.28 8.60
N PRO A 166 9.70 9.13 9.58
CA PRO A 166 9.80 8.77 10.99
C PRO A 166 9.09 7.45 11.25
N PHE A 167 9.75 6.53 11.96
CA PHE A 167 9.12 5.26 12.30
C PHE A 167 7.93 5.48 13.26
N ASN A 168 6.80 4.87 12.93
CA ASN A 168 5.57 4.92 13.73
C ASN A 168 5.20 3.51 14.20
N GLU A 169 5.29 3.26 15.51
CA GLU A 169 4.96 1.95 16.10
C GLU A 169 3.46 1.61 16.08
N HIS A 170 2.61 2.63 15.91
CA HIS A 170 1.16 2.44 15.75
C HIS A 170 0.78 1.98 14.34
N MET A 171 1.70 2.04 13.36
CA MET A 171 1.49 1.47 12.01
C MET A 171 1.58 -0.06 12.05
N ARG A 172 0.49 -0.68 12.51
CA ARG A 172 0.35 -2.13 12.59
C ARG A 172 -0.63 -2.61 11.52
N THR A 173 -0.23 -3.61 10.75
CA THR A 173 -1.03 -4.14 9.62
C THR A 173 -2.36 -4.78 10.03
N GLU A 174 -2.52 -5.14 11.30
CA GLU A 174 -3.82 -5.56 11.84
C GLU A 174 -4.85 -4.42 11.98
N ASN A 175 -4.40 -3.16 11.94
CA ASN A 175 -5.23 -1.96 11.99
C ASN A 175 -5.39 -1.30 10.61
N GLU A 176 -4.89 -1.95 9.56
CA GLU A 176 -4.96 -1.45 8.17
C GLU A 176 -6.24 -1.91 7.48
N TYR A 177 -6.85 -1.01 6.71
CA TYR A 177 -8.04 -1.24 5.89
C TYR A 177 -7.80 -0.72 4.48
N ARG A 178 -8.25 -1.48 3.48
CA ARG A 178 -8.23 -1.11 2.08
C ARG A 178 -9.60 -0.62 1.66
N VAL A 179 -9.63 0.57 1.06
CA VAL A 179 -10.84 1.21 0.54
C VAL A 179 -10.78 1.18 -0.98
N PHE A 180 -11.87 0.74 -1.60
CA PHE A 180 -12.00 0.58 -3.03
C PHE A 180 -12.83 1.71 -3.63
N CYS A 181 -12.24 2.45 -4.56
CA CYS A 181 -12.86 3.59 -5.24
C CYS A 181 -13.05 3.27 -6.72
N ALA A 182 -14.27 2.87 -7.09
CA ALA A 182 -14.56 2.43 -8.45
C ALA A 182 -14.56 3.61 -9.45
N PRO A 183 -14.13 3.36 -10.70
CA PRO A 183 -14.26 4.35 -11.78
C PRO A 183 -15.72 4.57 -12.19
N PRO A 184 -16.03 5.67 -12.91
CA PRO A 184 -15.10 6.74 -13.27
C PRO A 184 -15.08 7.91 -12.27
N GLU A 185 -15.96 7.92 -11.26
CA GLU A 185 -16.04 9.04 -10.29
C GLU A 185 -15.21 8.82 -9.02
N GLY A 186 -14.55 7.66 -8.89
CA GLY A 186 -13.77 7.33 -7.71
C GLY A 186 -14.63 7.17 -6.45
N LYS A 187 -15.88 6.72 -6.58
CA LYS A 187 -16.79 6.52 -5.42
C LYS A 187 -16.34 5.31 -4.60
N ILE A 188 -16.40 5.42 -3.28
CA ILE A 188 -16.19 4.25 -2.42
C ILE A 188 -17.29 3.22 -2.69
N THR A 189 -16.89 2.00 -3.04
CA THR A 189 -17.79 0.87 -3.31
C THR A 189 -17.62 -0.27 -2.32
N ALA A 190 -16.42 -0.41 -1.77
CA ALA A 190 -16.11 -1.47 -0.81
C ALA A 190 -15.00 -1.04 0.16
N VAL A 191 -14.98 -1.70 1.32
CA VAL A 191 -13.92 -1.61 2.32
C VAL A 191 -13.59 -3.02 2.82
N SER A 192 -12.31 -3.34 2.96
CA SER A 192 -11.84 -4.60 3.52
C SER A 192 -10.83 -4.34 4.62
N GLN A 193 -10.80 -5.16 5.68
CA GLN A 193 -9.57 -5.26 6.46
C GLN A 193 -8.42 -5.70 5.54
N TYR A 194 -7.24 -5.14 5.73
CA TYR A 194 -6.09 -5.42 4.86
C TYR A 194 -5.51 -6.81 5.11
N ARG A 195 -5.31 -7.16 6.39
CA ARG A 195 -4.78 -8.45 6.84
C ARG A 195 -5.86 -9.55 6.75
N TRP A 196 -6.22 -9.91 5.51
CA TRP A 196 -7.34 -10.78 5.21
C TRP A 196 -7.22 -12.20 5.78
N HIS A 197 -6.01 -12.77 5.85
CA HIS A 197 -5.73 -14.15 6.29
C HIS A 197 -5.70 -14.34 7.82
N LYS A 198 -6.08 -13.34 8.61
CA LYS A 198 -6.20 -13.41 10.08
C LYS A 198 -7.50 -12.77 10.53
N PRO A 199 -8.04 -13.12 11.71
CA PRO A 199 -9.17 -12.42 12.29
C PRO A 199 -8.89 -10.91 12.40
N ASN A 200 -9.95 -10.11 12.25
CA ASN A 200 -9.90 -8.68 12.48
C ASN A 200 -9.37 -8.36 13.88
N PHE A 201 -8.69 -7.25 14.04
CA PHE A 201 -8.19 -6.79 15.34
C PHE A 201 -9.30 -6.68 16.41
N PHE A 202 -10.53 -6.31 16.01
CA PHE A 202 -11.69 -6.22 16.89
C PHE A 202 -12.48 -7.53 17.05
N SER A 203 -12.08 -8.63 16.40
CA SER A 203 -12.85 -9.90 16.32
C SER A 203 -13.23 -10.49 17.69
N ALA A 204 -12.38 -10.32 18.70
CA ALA A 204 -12.63 -10.81 20.05
C ALA A 204 -13.56 -9.92 20.89
N ARG A 205 -14.00 -8.76 20.38
CA ARG A 205 -14.87 -7.82 21.11
C ARG A 205 -16.35 -8.15 20.94
N PRO A 206 -17.23 -7.66 21.83
CA PRO A 206 -18.67 -7.75 21.67
C PRO A 206 -19.17 -7.24 20.30
N ALA A 207 -20.26 -7.82 19.81
CA ALA A 207 -20.75 -7.56 18.46
C ALA A 207 -21.11 -6.09 18.20
N ASP A 208 -21.61 -5.38 19.21
CA ASP A 208 -21.94 -3.96 19.18
C ASP A 208 -20.68 -3.06 19.17
N GLU A 209 -19.62 -3.47 19.86
CA GLU A 209 -18.32 -2.78 19.83
C GLU A 209 -17.67 -2.91 18.45
N ILE A 210 -17.73 -4.11 17.84
CA ILE A 210 -17.26 -4.32 16.47
C ILE A 210 -18.01 -3.39 15.51
N SER A 211 -19.35 -3.36 15.58
CA SER A 211 -20.15 -2.50 14.69
C SER A 211 -19.78 -1.03 14.85
N ARG A 212 -19.66 -0.53 16.09
CA ARG A 212 -19.24 0.86 16.37
C ARG A 212 -17.84 1.16 15.85
N ALA A 213 -16.89 0.23 15.99
CA ALA A 213 -15.54 0.40 15.46
C ALA A 213 -15.55 0.49 13.92
N MET A 214 -16.32 -0.37 13.25
CA MET A 214 -16.41 -0.37 11.78
C MET A 214 -17.10 0.88 11.25
N GLU A 215 -18.13 1.39 11.93
CA GLU A 215 -18.75 2.68 11.60
C GLU A 215 -17.75 3.84 11.71
N ARG A 216 -16.94 3.87 12.78
CA ARG A 216 -15.89 4.89 12.95
C ARG A 216 -14.84 4.81 11.85
N ILE A 217 -14.35 3.61 11.53
CA ILE A 217 -13.38 3.39 10.46
C ILE A 217 -13.97 3.80 9.10
N MET A 218 -15.23 3.49 8.84
CA MET A 218 -15.91 3.90 7.62
C MET A 218 -15.99 5.42 7.51
N ASN A 219 -16.37 6.11 8.58
CA ASN A 219 -16.43 7.58 8.61
C ASN A 219 -15.05 8.20 8.39
N GLY A 220 -14.01 7.67 9.04
CA GLY A 220 -12.63 8.12 8.84
C GLY A 220 -12.13 7.86 7.41
N ALA A 221 -12.47 6.71 6.82
CA ALA A 221 -12.18 6.41 5.42
C ALA A 221 -12.88 7.38 4.47
N GLN A 222 -14.13 7.77 4.75
CA GLN A 222 -14.86 8.78 3.97
C GLN A 222 -14.21 10.16 4.08
N GLU A 223 -13.72 10.54 5.25
CA GLU A 223 -12.98 11.79 5.43
C GLU A 223 -11.68 11.81 4.62
N VAL A 224 -10.88 10.73 4.71
CA VAL A 224 -9.65 10.56 3.91
C VAL A 224 -9.97 10.60 2.41
N HIS A 225 -11.03 9.93 1.97
CA HIS A 225 -11.52 9.97 0.60
C HIS A 225 -11.91 11.37 0.14
N GLY A 226 -12.63 12.13 0.98
CA GLY A 226 -12.96 13.53 0.73
C GLY A 226 -11.71 14.38 0.50
N ASN A 227 -10.70 14.22 1.36
CA ASN A 227 -9.41 14.91 1.21
C ASN A 227 -8.68 14.52 -0.09
N ILE A 228 -8.71 13.24 -0.50
CA ILE A 228 -8.16 12.79 -1.78
C ILE A 228 -8.88 13.49 -2.94
N LEU A 229 -10.21 13.52 -2.93
CA LEU A 229 -10.99 14.16 -4.00
C LEU A 229 -10.81 15.67 -4.04
N ASP A 230 -10.60 16.32 -2.89
CA ASP A 230 -10.32 17.75 -2.83
C ASP A 230 -8.92 18.07 -3.38
N GLU A 231 -7.91 17.22 -3.15
CA GLU A 231 -6.60 17.32 -3.79
C GLU A 231 -6.71 17.18 -5.32
N VAL A 232 -7.48 16.20 -5.80
CA VAL A 232 -7.76 15.98 -7.23
C VAL A 232 -8.43 17.20 -7.87
N LYS A 233 -9.39 17.83 -7.18
CA LYS A 233 -10.05 19.06 -7.66
C LYS A 233 -9.10 20.26 -7.62
N GLY A 234 -8.31 20.38 -6.55
CA GLY A 234 -7.32 21.44 -6.36
C GLY A 234 -6.20 21.41 -7.41
N GLY A 235 -5.87 20.23 -7.93
CA GLY A 235 -4.97 20.02 -9.08
C GLY A 235 -5.51 20.54 -10.43
N ASN A 236 -6.71 21.15 -10.46
CA ASN A 236 -7.43 21.60 -11.65
C ASN A 236 -7.78 20.47 -12.64
N GLY A 237 -7.81 19.20 -12.20
CA GLY A 237 -8.15 18.09 -13.07
C GLY A 237 -7.12 17.88 -14.18
N GLY A 238 -5.84 17.86 -13.82
CA GLY A 238 -4.77 17.54 -14.76
C GLY A 238 -4.96 16.14 -15.38
N GLU A 239 -4.18 15.81 -16.42
CA GLU A 239 -4.30 14.50 -17.08
C GLU A 239 -4.11 13.33 -16.09
N MET A 240 -3.25 13.50 -15.09
CA MET A 240 -3.03 12.52 -14.01
C MET A 240 -4.23 12.36 -13.07
N ASP A 241 -4.99 13.43 -12.82
CA ASP A 241 -6.21 13.42 -12.02
C ASP A 241 -7.35 12.73 -12.76
N LYS A 242 -7.52 13.08 -14.04
CA LYS A 242 -8.49 12.43 -14.92
C LYS A 242 -8.21 10.95 -15.02
N LEU A 243 -6.94 10.57 -15.24
CA LEU A 243 -6.54 9.18 -15.35
C LEU A 243 -6.81 8.40 -14.05
N LEU A 244 -6.50 8.98 -12.88
CA LEU A 244 -6.80 8.37 -11.57
C LEU A 244 -8.29 8.03 -11.44
N LEU A 245 -9.16 8.99 -11.76
CA LEU A 245 -10.61 8.82 -11.64
C LEU A 245 -11.15 7.83 -12.70
N GLN A 246 -10.71 7.95 -13.95
CA GLN A 246 -11.13 7.09 -15.05
C GLN A 246 -10.81 5.61 -14.85
N GLN A 247 -9.66 5.29 -14.26
CA GLN A 247 -9.27 3.90 -13.98
C GLN A 247 -9.71 3.43 -12.59
N GLY A 248 -10.13 4.36 -11.72
CA GLY A 248 -10.39 4.10 -10.31
C GLY A 248 -9.09 3.98 -9.51
N PHE A 249 -9.24 3.87 -8.19
CA PHE A 249 -8.10 3.69 -7.30
C PHE A 249 -8.51 2.93 -6.04
N THR A 250 -7.52 2.45 -5.31
CA THR A 250 -7.70 2.00 -3.94
C THR A 250 -6.81 2.85 -3.05
N PHE A 251 -7.16 2.96 -1.77
CA PHE A 251 -6.29 3.57 -0.78
C PHE A 251 -6.32 2.79 0.52
N ASP A 252 -5.18 2.74 1.17
CA ASP A 252 -5.02 2.05 2.45
C ASP A 252 -5.04 3.08 3.57
N VAL A 253 -5.82 2.81 4.61
CA VAL A 253 -5.86 3.61 5.84
C VAL A 253 -5.47 2.76 7.03
N MET A 254 -4.75 3.35 7.98
CA MET A 254 -4.56 2.78 9.31
C MET A 254 -5.52 3.45 10.28
N PHE A 255 -6.24 2.64 11.06
CA PHE A 255 -7.04 3.14 12.17
C PHE A 255 -6.21 3.18 13.45
N ASP A 256 -6.05 4.37 14.02
CA ASP A 256 -5.39 4.57 15.29
C ASP A 256 -6.43 4.56 16.41
N GLU A 257 -6.43 3.53 17.26
CA GLU A 257 -7.40 3.43 18.36
C GLU A 257 -7.22 4.51 19.42
N GLU A 258 -6.01 5.06 19.59
CA GLU A 258 -5.75 6.04 20.63
C GLU A 258 -6.33 7.40 20.25
N SER A 259 -6.16 7.82 18.99
CA SER A 259 -6.76 9.06 18.48
C SER A 259 -8.16 8.86 17.88
N GLU A 260 -8.61 7.62 17.70
CA GLU A 260 -9.83 7.24 16.99
C GLU A 260 -9.91 7.79 15.54
N GLU A 261 -8.76 7.93 14.87
CA GLU A 261 -8.64 8.52 13.53
C GLU A 261 -8.14 7.53 12.47
N CYS A 262 -8.58 7.73 11.23
CA CYS A 262 -8.00 7.05 10.06
C CYS A 262 -6.88 7.90 9.44
N LYS A 263 -5.73 7.29 9.21
CA LYS A 263 -4.55 7.93 8.61
C LYS A 263 -4.25 7.29 7.27
N LEU A 264 -4.07 8.09 6.22
CA LEU A 264 -3.78 7.61 4.87
C LEU A 264 -2.37 7.01 4.84
N ILE A 265 -2.23 5.80 4.29
CA ILE A 265 -0.94 5.11 4.13
C ILE A 265 -0.41 5.28 2.71
N GLU A 266 -1.21 4.88 1.73
CA GLU A 266 -0.85 4.88 0.31
C GLU A 266 -2.09 4.79 -0.58
N LEU A 267 -1.92 5.13 -1.85
CA LEU A 267 -2.88 4.79 -2.90
C LEU A 267 -2.29 3.64 -3.74
N ASN A 268 -3.16 2.82 -4.30
CA ASN A 268 -2.79 1.79 -5.28
C ASN A 268 -3.75 1.80 -6.46
N SER A 269 -3.36 1.14 -7.54
CA SER A 269 -4.23 0.87 -8.68
C SER A 269 -5.51 0.11 -8.30
N PHE A 270 -6.54 0.29 -9.12
CA PHE A 270 -7.82 -0.41 -9.00
C PHE A 270 -8.02 -1.31 -10.21
N GLY A 271 -8.64 -2.46 -9.98
CA GLY A 271 -9.16 -3.32 -11.03
C GLY A 271 -8.56 -4.71 -11.05
N VAL A 272 -9.27 -5.61 -11.71
CA VAL A 272 -8.99 -7.05 -11.78
C VAL A 272 -7.60 -7.42 -12.33
N ARG A 273 -7.08 -6.61 -13.26
CA ARG A 273 -5.77 -6.82 -13.89
C ARG A 273 -4.63 -6.06 -13.20
N SER A 274 -4.94 -5.34 -12.14
CA SER A 274 -3.96 -4.61 -11.34
C SER A 274 -3.13 -5.55 -10.46
N GLY A 275 -1.99 -5.06 -9.97
CA GLY A 275 -1.22 -5.76 -8.93
C GLY A 275 -1.81 -5.59 -7.52
N CYS A 276 -2.92 -4.87 -7.39
CA CYS A 276 -3.53 -4.57 -6.11
C CYS A 276 -4.34 -5.78 -5.60
N GLY A 277 -3.90 -6.37 -4.49
CA GLY A 277 -4.63 -7.43 -3.80
C GLY A 277 -6.03 -6.97 -3.34
N SER A 278 -7.03 -7.82 -3.53
CA SER A 278 -8.43 -7.54 -3.19
C SER A 278 -8.82 -7.86 -1.72
N CYS A 279 -7.86 -8.25 -0.87
CA CYS A 279 -8.08 -8.54 0.55
C CYS A 279 -9.22 -9.56 0.81
N LEU A 280 -10.29 -9.22 1.54
CA LEU A 280 -11.44 -10.12 1.77
C LEU A 280 -12.45 -10.15 0.61
N PHE A 281 -12.06 -9.60 -0.54
CA PHE A 281 -12.76 -9.75 -1.80
C PHE A 281 -11.92 -10.59 -2.77
N HIS A 282 -12.56 -10.99 -3.86
CA HIS A 282 -11.91 -11.52 -5.05
C HIS A 282 -12.39 -10.74 -6.27
N TRP A 283 -11.46 -10.20 -7.07
CA TRP A 283 -11.79 -9.29 -8.17
C TRP A 283 -12.85 -9.83 -9.14
N LEU A 284 -12.72 -11.08 -9.59
CA LEU A 284 -13.71 -11.71 -10.49
C LEU A 284 -15.03 -12.09 -9.80
N ARG A 285 -15.00 -12.62 -8.58
CA ARG A 285 -16.18 -13.16 -7.90
C ARG A 285 -17.03 -12.08 -7.24
N ASP A 286 -16.38 -11.02 -6.76
CA ASP A 286 -17.00 -9.88 -6.10
C ASP A 286 -17.04 -8.65 -7.00
N TRP A 287 -16.97 -8.87 -8.32
CA TRP A 287 -16.93 -7.81 -9.33
C TRP A 287 -17.98 -6.73 -9.08
N ASP A 288 -19.23 -7.15 -8.88
CA ASP A 288 -20.33 -6.20 -8.72
C ASP A 288 -20.19 -5.36 -7.44
N ALA A 289 -19.70 -5.95 -6.35
CA ALA A 289 -19.45 -5.19 -5.13
C ALA A 289 -18.30 -4.19 -5.31
N LEU A 290 -17.19 -4.63 -5.91
CA LEU A 290 -16.00 -3.79 -6.11
C LEU A 290 -16.24 -2.67 -7.12
N TYR A 291 -17.01 -2.91 -8.18
CA TYR A 291 -17.32 -1.91 -9.21
C TYR A 291 -18.63 -1.17 -8.96
N GLY A 292 -19.29 -1.40 -7.82
CA GLY A 292 -20.51 -0.67 -7.47
C GLY A 292 -21.68 -0.94 -8.42
N ARG A 293 -21.86 -2.20 -8.87
CA ARG A 293 -22.94 -2.63 -9.76
C ARG A 293 -24.10 -3.22 -8.94
N PRO A 294 -25.37 -2.91 -9.25
CA PRO A 294 -26.52 -3.50 -8.56
C PRO A 294 -26.60 -5.00 -8.84
N LYS A 295 -26.83 -5.83 -7.81
CA LYS A 295 -26.92 -7.29 -7.99
C LYS A 295 -28.15 -7.75 -8.77
N ASP A 296 -29.24 -6.96 -8.84
CA ASP A 296 -30.51 -7.41 -9.47
C ASP A 296 -31.38 -6.25 -10.05
N GLY A 297 -30.80 -5.34 -10.84
CA GLY A 297 -31.61 -4.53 -11.77
C GLY A 297 -32.31 -3.26 -11.24
N GLY A 298 -31.74 -2.60 -10.23
CA GLY A 298 -32.11 -1.20 -9.90
C GLY A 298 -32.22 -0.95 -8.40
N GLY A 299 -31.22 -0.26 -7.84
CA GLY A 299 -31.16 0.16 -6.45
C GLY A 299 -29.85 0.88 -6.16
N GLU A 300 -29.78 1.62 -5.05
CA GLU A 300 -28.50 2.16 -4.58
C GLU A 300 -27.59 1.00 -4.18
N VAL A 301 -26.34 1.06 -4.63
CA VAL A 301 -25.36 0.04 -4.27
C VAL A 301 -24.83 0.35 -2.88
N GLU A 302 -25.16 -0.52 -1.94
CA GLU A 302 -24.67 -0.41 -0.58
C GLU A 302 -23.19 -0.82 -0.49
N ILE A 303 -22.37 0.05 0.11
CA ILE A 303 -20.95 -0.23 0.35
C ILE A 303 -20.80 -1.46 1.25
N GLU A 304 -20.08 -2.48 0.77
CA GLU A 304 -19.72 -3.65 1.58
C GLU A 304 -18.45 -3.37 2.40
N PHE A 305 -18.54 -3.50 3.71
CA PHE A 305 -17.37 -3.52 4.60
C PHE A 305 -17.15 -4.95 5.08
N ARG A 306 -16.09 -5.61 4.59
CA ARG A 306 -15.73 -6.99 4.98
C ARG A 306 -14.67 -7.03 6.06
N ILE A 307 -14.94 -7.83 7.09
CA ILE A 307 -13.98 -8.25 8.12
C ILE A 307 -14.07 -9.75 8.35
N SER A 308 -12.97 -10.36 8.80
CA SER A 308 -12.99 -11.73 9.31
C SER A 308 -13.11 -11.73 10.84
N VAL A 309 -13.90 -12.64 11.38
CA VAL A 309 -14.13 -12.79 12.83
C VAL A 309 -13.85 -14.20 13.31
#